data_AF-A0A1F3BDU9-F1
#
_entry.id   AF-A0A1F3BDU9-F1
#
_cell.length_a   1.000
_cell.length_b   1.000
_cell.length_c   1.000
_cell.angle_alpha   90.00
_cell.angle_beta   90.00
_cell.angle_gamma   90.00
#
_symmetry.space_group_name_H-M   'P 1'
#
loop_
_entity.id
_entity.type
_entity.pdbx_description
1 polymer ?
#
loop_
_entity_poly.entity_id
_entity_poly.type
_entity_poly.pdbx_seq_one_letter_code
_entity_poly.pdbx_strand_id
1 'polypeptide(L)'
;MGKSSASNPLTPDDRRFLAAIVHQVWRACQAFVTVAVERGPSEARYTLDELGDWAGAQRRLLAQRRTRDVTAAGLRVGRDLLEDVDSICRRMGHILGGLDRASVSPEKAEEVALALIEGVVGWTSLMASQLGITRHLRPQMLEFEG
;
A
#
# COMPACT_ATOMS: atom_id res chain seq x y z
N MET A 1 0.62 -41.82 8.78
CA MET A 1 1.55 -40.71 8.45
C MET A 1 0.82 -39.39 8.64
N GLY A 2 1.21 -38.62 9.65
CA GLY A 2 0.56 -37.36 10.00
C GLY A 2 0.72 -36.34 8.88
N LYS A 3 -0.39 -35.73 8.45
CA LYS A 3 -0.37 -34.53 7.62
C LYS A 3 0.27 -33.44 8.48
N SER A 4 1.50 -33.06 8.14
CA SER A 4 2.13 -31.86 8.68
C SER A 4 1.31 -30.69 8.16
N SER A 5 0.35 -30.23 8.94
CA SER A 5 -0.23 -28.91 8.80
C SER A 5 0.94 -27.94 8.88
N ALA A 6 1.24 -27.27 7.77
CA ALA A 6 2.19 -26.17 7.78
C ALA A 6 1.68 -25.16 8.82
N SER A 7 2.32 -25.17 9.99
CA SER A 7 2.08 -24.23 11.07
C SER A 7 2.18 -22.85 10.46
N ASN A 8 1.09 -22.08 10.52
CA ASN A 8 1.04 -20.73 10.00
C ASN A 8 2.22 -19.95 10.64
N PRO A 9 3.24 -19.54 9.86
CA PRO A 9 4.56 -19.14 10.41
C PRO A 9 4.52 -17.81 11.16
N LEU A 10 3.39 -17.11 11.13
CA LEU A 10 3.17 -15.81 11.74
C LEU A 10 2.34 -15.94 13.01
N THR A 11 2.89 -15.40 14.10
CA THR A 11 2.18 -15.28 15.39
C THR A 11 1.05 -14.26 15.30
N PRO A 12 0.13 -14.22 16.28
CA PRO A 12 -0.86 -13.15 16.36
C PRO A 12 -0.25 -11.75 16.39
N ASP A 13 0.89 -11.57 17.05
CA ASP A 13 1.58 -10.28 17.13
C ASP A 13 2.26 -9.90 15.81
N ASP A 14 2.82 -10.87 15.09
CA ASP A 14 3.31 -10.66 13.72
C ASP A 14 2.17 -10.16 12.81
N ARG A 15 0.99 -10.75 12.91
CA ARG A 15 -0.18 -10.34 12.11
C ARG A 15 -0.66 -8.96 12.47
N ARG A 16 -0.72 -8.60 13.75
CA ARG A 16 -1.10 -7.25 14.20
C ARG A 16 -0.10 -6.21 13.67
N PHE A 17 1.18 -6.52 13.74
CA PHE A 17 2.24 -5.67 13.19
C PHE A 17 2.08 -5.47 11.67
N LEU A 18 1.93 -6.56 10.91
CA LEU A 18 1.72 -6.49 9.46
C LEU A 18 0.41 -5.78 9.10
N ALA A 19 -0.65 -6.01 9.85
CA ALA A 19 -1.94 -5.33 9.68
C ALA A 19 -1.81 -3.82 9.84
N ALA A 20 -1.00 -3.34 10.79
CA ALA A 20 -0.75 -1.91 10.96
C ALA A 20 -0.07 -1.30 9.74
N ILE A 21 0.88 -2.00 9.11
CA ILE A 21 1.52 -1.58 7.86
C ILE A 21 0.46 -1.50 6.75
N VAL A 22 -0.34 -2.57 6.57
CA VAL A 22 -1.37 -2.60 5.51
C VAL A 22 -2.45 -1.54 5.72
N HIS A 23 -2.86 -1.27 6.95
CA HIS A 23 -3.80 -0.19 7.25
C HIS A 23 -3.25 1.18 6.87
N GLN A 24 -1.96 1.44 7.14
CA GLN A 24 -1.35 2.70 6.76
C GLN A 24 -1.24 2.85 5.24
N VAL A 25 -0.84 1.78 4.54
CA VAL A 25 -0.80 1.74 3.07
C VAL A 25 -2.20 1.97 2.50
N TRP A 26 -3.22 1.27 3.00
CA TRP A 26 -4.61 1.46 2.59
C TRP A 26 -5.08 2.91 2.72
N ARG A 27 -4.83 3.55 3.87
CA ARG A 27 -5.19 4.96 4.10
C ARG A 27 -4.53 5.90 3.10
N ALA A 28 -3.24 5.70 2.82
CA ALA A 28 -2.52 6.50 1.85
C ALA A 28 -3.03 6.24 0.42
N CYS A 29 -3.36 5.00 0.09
CA CYS A 29 -3.99 4.65 -1.19
C CYS A 29 -5.37 5.30 -1.37
N GLN A 30 -6.19 5.36 -0.31
CA GLN A 30 -7.45 6.10 -0.34
C GLN A 30 -7.22 7.59 -0.62
N ALA A 31 -6.25 8.21 0.07
CA ALA A 31 -5.89 9.60 -0.18
C ALA A 31 -5.40 9.82 -1.63
N PHE A 32 -4.58 8.90 -2.16
CA PHE A 32 -4.15 8.93 -3.56
C PHE A 32 -5.34 8.90 -4.52
N VAL A 33 -6.28 7.96 -4.33
CA VAL A 33 -7.47 7.86 -5.19
C VAL A 33 -8.30 9.13 -5.11
N THR A 34 -8.55 9.66 -3.91
CA THR A 34 -9.29 10.91 -3.72
C THR A 34 -8.61 12.07 -4.46
N VAL A 35 -7.31 12.29 -4.26
CA VAL A 35 -6.59 13.39 -4.93
C VAL A 35 -6.54 13.18 -6.44
N ALA A 36 -6.36 11.95 -6.92
CA ALA A 36 -6.34 11.64 -8.35
C ALA A 36 -7.67 11.99 -9.03
N VAL A 37 -8.79 11.70 -8.36
CA VAL A 37 -10.14 12.01 -8.85
C VAL A 37 -10.43 13.52 -8.77
N GLU A 38 -10.08 14.18 -7.66
CA GLU A 38 -10.45 15.58 -7.43
C GLU A 38 -9.53 16.61 -8.09
N ARG A 39 -8.23 16.31 -8.17
CA ARG A 39 -7.16 17.26 -8.54
C ARG A 39 -6.26 16.76 -9.66
N GLY A 40 -6.49 15.53 -10.11
CA GLY A 40 -5.77 14.92 -11.21
C GLY A 40 -4.47 14.19 -10.80
N PRO A 41 -3.88 13.46 -11.76
CA PRO A 41 -2.76 12.56 -11.53
C PRO A 41 -1.48 13.24 -11.04
N SER A 42 -1.20 14.46 -11.51
CA SER A 42 0.02 15.20 -11.16
C SER A 42 0.04 15.60 -9.68
N GLU A 43 -1.11 16.04 -9.15
CA GLU A 43 -1.27 16.34 -7.72
C GLU A 43 -1.28 15.08 -6.87
N ALA A 44 -1.90 14.01 -7.37
CA ALA A 44 -1.94 12.72 -6.67
C ALA A 44 -0.55 12.10 -6.48
N ARG A 45 0.41 12.39 -7.37
CA ARG A 45 1.78 11.92 -7.25
C ARG A 45 2.41 12.22 -5.89
N TYR A 46 2.14 13.39 -5.30
CA TYR A 46 2.71 13.75 -4.00
C TYR A 46 2.33 12.75 -2.90
N THR A 47 1.10 12.23 -2.92
CA THR A 47 0.65 11.22 -1.94
C THR A 47 1.37 9.88 -2.09
N LEU A 48 1.81 9.52 -3.31
CA LEU A 48 2.62 8.32 -3.55
C LEU A 48 4.06 8.52 -3.08
N ASP A 49 4.63 9.70 -3.33
CA ASP A 49 5.98 10.04 -2.88
C ASP A 49 6.05 10.04 -1.34
N GLU A 50 5.06 10.62 -0.65
CA GLU A 50 4.93 10.57 0.82
C GLU A 50 4.83 9.13 1.35
N LEU A 51 4.05 8.27 0.68
CA LEU A 51 3.91 6.86 1.08
C LEU A 51 5.24 6.09 0.89
N GLY A 52 5.96 6.35 -0.21
CA GLY A 52 7.28 5.77 -0.46
C GLY A 52 8.30 6.19 0.61
N ASP A 53 8.35 7.48 0.93
CA ASP A 53 9.23 8.02 1.97
C ASP A 53 8.92 7.43 3.36
N TRP A 54 7.64 7.33 3.69
CA TRP A 54 7.19 6.65 4.91
C TRP A 54 7.66 5.19 4.92
N ALA A 55 7.48 4.45 3.83
CA ALA A 55 7.87 3.04 3.75
C ALA A 55 9.38 2.86 3.93
N GLY A 56 10.19 3.71 3.26
CA GLY A 56 11.63 3.76 3.43
C GLY A 56 12.07 4.10 4.85
N ALA A 57 11.38 5.05 5.51
CA ALA A 57 11.63 5.38 6.90
C ALA A 57 11.31 4.21 7.85
N GLN A 58 10.19 3.52 7.65
CA GLN A 58 9.84 2.34 8.43
C GLN A 58 10.84 1.20 8.25
N ARG A 59 11.32 0.93 7.03
CA ARG A 59 12.39 -0.07 6.80
C ARG A 59 13.65 0.24 7.60
N ARG A 60 14.08 1.51 7.62
CA ARG A 60 15.24 1.94 8.42
C ARG A 60 15.00 1.74 9.92
N LEU A 61 13.80 2.05 10.40
CA LEU A 61 13.42 1.83 11.81
C LEU A 61 13.43 0.34 12.18
N LEU A 62 12.92 -0.54 11.31
CA LEU A 62 12.94 -1.99 11.54
C LEU A 62 14.35 -2.57 11.53
N ALA A 63 15.29 -1.98 10.79
CA ALA A 63 16.70 -2.38 10.82
C ALA A 63 17.40 -2.01 12.14
N GLN A 64 16.94 -0.93 12.81
CA GLN A 64 17.55 -0.40 14.02
C GLN A 64 16.90 -0.91 15.32
N ARG A 65 15.61 -1.26 15.29
CA ARG A 65 14.85 -1.66 16.48
C ARG A 65 14.74 -3.17 16.62
N ARG A 66 15.03 -3.67 17.82
CA ARG A 66 14.52 -4.96 18.29
C ARG A 66 13.07 -4.77 18.75
N THR A 67 12.10 -5.09 17.91
CA THR A 67 10.71 -5.24 18.34
C THR A 67 10.60 -6.50 19.18
N ARG A 68 10.43 -6.37 20.50
CA ARG A 68 10.39 -7.50 21.44
C ARG A 68 9.28 -8.51 21.13
N ASP A 69 8.19 -8.05 20.53
CA ASP A 69 6.95 -8.83 20.39
C ASP A 69 6.73 -9.37 18.96
N VAL A 70 7.61 -9.04 18.01
CA VAL A 70 7.51 -9.49 16.61
C VAL A 70 8.65 -10.46 16.31
N THR A 71 8.33 -11.58 15.70
CA THR A 71 9.31 -12.62 15.37
C THR A 71 10.22 -12.18 14.23
N ALA A 72 11.36 -12.87 14.06
CA ALA A 72 12.24 -12.64 12.91
C ALA A 72 11.54 -12.92 11.56
N ALA A 73 10.53 -13.80 11.53
CA ALA A 73 9.71 -14.05 10.35
C ALA A 73 8.79 -12.86 10.07
N GLY A 74 8.05 -12.37 11.08
CA GLY A 74 7.21 -11.18 10.96
C GLY A 74 7.99 -9.93 10.53
N LEU A 75 9.19 -9.74 11.08
CA LEU A 75 10.10 -8.66 10.68
C LEU A 75 10.62 -8.78 9.26
N ARG A 76 10.84 -10.00 8.75
CA ARG A 76 11.24 -10.21 7.36
C ARG A 76 10.09 -9.85 6.42
N VAL A 77 8.92 -10.43 6.66
CA VAL A 77 7.72 -10.15 5.86
C VAL A 77 7.37 -8.66 5.89
N GLY A 78 7.50 -7.99 7.05
CA GLY A 78 7.25 -6.56 7.15
C GLY A 78 8.24 -5.72 6.35
N ARG A 79 9.51 -6.11 6.29
CA ARG A 79 10.52 -5.41 5.46
C ARG A 79 10.28 -5.62 3.97
N ASP A 80 9.99 -6.85 3.57
CA ASP A 80 9.67 -7.20 2.18
C ASP A 80 8.42 -6.43 1.73
N LEU A 81 7.40 -6.37 2.60
CA LEU A 81 6.19 -5.60 2.33
C LEU A 81 6.46 -4.10 2.15
N LEU A 82 7.26 -3.49 3.03
CA LEU A 82 7.61 -2.07 2.91
C LEU A 82 8.51 -1.80 1.70
N GLU A 83 9.30 -2.77 1.26
CA GLU A 83 10.07 -2.69 0.02
C GLU A 83 9.16 -2.70 -1.21
N ASP A 84 8.17 -3.58 -1.22
CA ASP A 84 7.17 -3.63 -2.29
C ASP A 84 6.37 -2.32 -2.35
N VAL A 85 5.99 -1.75 -1.20
CA VAL A 85 5.31 -0.43 -1.11
C VAL A 85 6.17 0.66 -1.76
N ASP A 86 7.44 0.81 -1.34
CA ASP A 86 8.36 1.82 -1.91
C ASP A 86 8.54 1.64 -3.42
N SER A 87 8.73 0.39 -3.87
CA SER A 87 8.90 0.06 -5.28
C SER A 87 7.66 0.43 -6.12
N ILE A 88 6.46 0.10 -5.62
CA ILE A 88 5.20 0.43 -6.29
C ILE A 88 5.00 1.94 -6.34
N CYS A 89 5.19 2.66 -5.23
CA CYS A 89 5.07 4.12 -5.16
C CYS A 89 5.98 4.79 -6.19
N ARG A 90 7.26 4.41 -6.25
CA ARG A 90 8.21 4.96 -7.23
C ARG A 90 7.82 4.67 -8.66
N ARG A 91 7.39 3.44 -8.96
CA ARG A 91 6.98 3.04 -10.31
C ARG A 91 5.76 3.82 -10.76
N MET A 92 4.76 3.96 -9.90
CA MET A 92 3.57 4.75 -10.17
C MET A 92 3.91 6.23 -10.35
N GLY A 93 4.68 6.82 -9.45
CA GLY A 93 5.14 8.21 -9.55
C GLY A 93 5.93 8.48 -10.84
N HIS A 94 6.73 7.52 -11.30
CA HIS A 94 7.42 7.60 -12.58
C HIS A 94 6.47 7.59 -13.77
N ILE A 95 5.46 6.70 -13.77
CA ILE A 95 4.44 6.64 -14.84
C ILE A 95 3.67 7.96 -14.89
N LEU A 96 3.16 8.44 -13.75
CA LEU A 96 2.41 9.68 -13.67
C LEU A 96 3.25 10.88 -14.11
N GLY A 97 4.49 10.99 -13.64
CA GLY A 97 5.42 12.05 -14.09
C GLY A 97 5.90 11.90 -15.54
N GLY A 98 5.64 10.76 -16.19
CA GLY A 98 5.85 10.54 -17.61
C GLY A 98 4.68 11.05 -18.46
N LEU A 99 3.44 10.96 -17.94
CA LEU A 99 2.24 11.46 -18.62
C LEU A 99 2.32 12.97 -18.87
N ASP A 100 2.77 13.74 -17.87
CA ASP A 100 2.94 15.20 -18.00
C ASP A 100 4.00 15.57 -19.05
N ARG A 101 5.03 14.75 -19.21
CA ARG A 101 6.16 15.00 -20.13
C ARG A 101 5.90 14.56 -21.55
N ALA A 102 5.06 13.56 -21.75
CA ALA A 102 4.80 12.96 -23.06
C ALA A 102 3.70 13.69 -23.86
N SER A 103 3.17 14.82 -23.36
CA SER A 103 2.08 15.57 -23.98
C SER A 103 0.90 14.66 -24.38
N VAL A 104 0.61 13.68 -23.51
CA VAL A 104 -0.42 12.68 -23.76
C VAL A 104 -1.79 13.38 -23.75
N SER A 105 -2.73 12.91 -24.58
CA SER A 105 -4.09 13.46 -24.54
C SER A 105 -4.72 13.27 -23.16
N PRO A 106 -5.61 14.18 -22.72
CA PRO A 106 -6.27 14.07 -21.41
C PRO A 106 -6.95 12.73 -21.19
N GLU A 107 -7.62 12.20 -22.22
CA GLU A 107 -8.35 10.93 -22.14
C GLU A 107 -7.41 9.75 -21.88
N LYS A 108 -6.22 9.79 -22.49
CA LYS A 108 -5.24 8.71 -22.31
C LYS A 108 -4.52 8.82 -20.97
N ALA A 109 -4.30 10.04 -20.46
CA ALA A 109 -3.78 10.25 -19.12
C ALA A 109 -4.78 9.75 -18.06
N GLU A 110 -6.07 10.00 -18.27
CA GLU A 110 -7.16 9.48 -17.42
C GLU A 110 -7.23 7.95 -17.44
N GLU A 111 -7.17 7.31 -18.62
CA GLU A 111 -7.16 5.85 -18.75
C GLU A 111 -6.02 5.20 -17.95
N VAL A 112 -4.81 5.79 -18.04
CA VAL A 112 -3.64 5.31 -17.29
C VAL A 112 -3.83 5.54 -15.79
N ALA A 113 -4.37 6.69 -15.37
CA ALA A 113 -4.62 6.97 -13.97
C ALA A 113 -5.65 6.00 -13.37
N LEU A 114 -6.74 5.69 -14.08
CA LEU A 114 -7.74 4.71 -13.68
C LEU A 114 -7.15 3.30 -13.53
N ALA A 115 -6.35 2.85 -14.50
CA ALA A 115 -5.68 1.55 -14.41
C ALA A 115 -4.73 1.45 -13.20
N LEU A 116 -4.05 2.55 -12.85
CA LEU A 116 -3.20 2.62 -11.65
C LEU A 116 -4.02 2.57 -10.36
N ILE A 117 -5.15 3.29 -10.30
CA ILE A 117 -6.09 3.25 -9.17
C ILE A 117 -6.62 1.83 -8.96
N GLU A 118 -7.08 1.16 -10.03
CA GLU A 118 -7.56 -0.22 -9.97
C GLU A 118 -6.48 -1.19 -9.47
N GLY A 119 -5.24 -1.04 -9.97
CA GLY A 119 -4.10 -1.84 -9.52
C GLY A 119 -3.83 -1.68 -8.01
N VAL A 120 -3.88 -0.44 -7.51
CA VAL A 120 -3.69 -0.14 -6.08
C VAL A 120 -4.80 -0.73 -5.22
N VAL A 121 -6.06 -0.59 -5.63
CA VAL A 121 -7.22 -1.16 -4.91
C VAL A 121 -7.12 -2.69 -4.88
N GLY A 122 -6.79 -3.32 -6.01
CA GLY A 122 -6.62 -4.77 -6.10
C GLY A 122 -5.49 -5.29 -5.22
N TRP A 123 -4.32 -4.64 -5.27
CA TRP A 123 -3.16 -5.03 -4.48
C TRP A 123 -3.41 -4.89 -2.97
N THR A 124 -3.94 -3.75 -2.53
CA THR A 124 -4.23 -3.53 -1.11
C THR A 124 -5.31 -4.47 -0.58
N SER A 125 -6.32 -4.80 -1.39
CA SER A 125 -7.35 -5.81 -1.07
C SER A 125 -6.75 -7.21 -0.94
N LEU A 126 -5.80 -7.58 -1.80
CA LEU A 126 -5.08 -8.85 -1.72
C LEU A 126 -4.27 -8.96 -0.42
N MET A 127 -3.49 -7.91 -0.09
CA MET A 127 -2.73 -7.85 1.17
C MET A 127 -3.64 -7.98 2.39
N ALA A 128 -4.79 -7.30 2.37
CA ALA A 128 -5.77 -7.37 3.43
C ALA A 128 -6.34 -8.78 3.63
N SER A 129 -6.62 -9.46 2.52
CA SER A 129 -7.13 -10.83 2.51
C SER A 129 -6.11 -11.81 3.09
N GLN A 130 -4.85 -11.71 2.66
CA GLN A 130 -3.76 -12.57 3.13
C GLN A 130 -3.50 -12.43 4.64
N LEU A 131 -3.72 -11.23 5.21
CA LEU A 131 -3.58 -10.99 6.65
C LEU A 131 -4.87 -11.21 7.45
N GLY A 132 -5.99 -11.52 6.79
CA GLY A 132 -7.29 -11.72 7.44
C GLY A 132 -7.90 -10.43 8.01
N ILE A 133 -7.53 -9.26 7.49
CA ILE A 133 -7.96 -7.93 7.98
C ILE A 133 -9.01 -7.27 7.08
N THR A 134 -9.58 -8.00 6.12
CA THR A 134 -10.60 -7.52 5.17
C THR A 134 -11.81 -6.84 5.82
N ARG A 135 -12.14 -7.18 7.09
CA ARG A 135 -13.24 -6.51 7.83
C ARG A 135 -12.90 -5.12 8.35
N HIS A 136 -11.61 -4.76 8.45
CA HIS A 136 -11.13 -3.51 9.04
C HIS A 136 -10.68 -2.46 8.02
N LEU A 137 -10.68 -2.81 6.73
CA LEU A 137 -10.34 -1.90 5.63
C LEU A 137 -11.56 -1.34 4.90
N ARG A 138 -12.76 -1.42 5.48
CA ARG A 138 -13.90 -0.74 4.85
C ARG A 138 -13.57 0.75 4.75
N PRO A 139 -13.70 1.38 3.57
CA PRO A 139 -13.77 2.83 3.51
C PRO A 139 -14.86 3.23 4.52
N GLN A 140 -14.55 4.15 5.44
CA GLN A 140 -15.62 5.01 5.91
C GLN A 140 -16.09 5.69 4.65
N MET A 141 -17.24 5.26 4.11
CA MET A 141 -17.89 6.01 3.05
C MET A 141 -17.91 7.45 3.56
N LEU A 142 -17.28 8.35 2.81
CA LEU A 142 -17.67 9.74 2.88
C LEU A 142 -19.18 9.70 2.61
N GLU A 143 -19.97 9.88 3.66
CA GLU A 143 -21.40 10.09 3.52
C GLU A 143 -21.52 11.34 2.67
N PHE A 144 -21.73 11.16 1.37
CA PHE A 144 -22.28 12.20 0.52
C PHE A 144 -23.72 12.35 1.01
N GLU A 145 -23.92 13.23 1.99
CA GLU A 145 -25.23 13.81 2.25
C GLU A 145 -25.65 14.54 0.97
N GLY A 146 -26.57 13.92 0.23
CA GLY A 146 -27.31 14.55 -0.85
C GLY A 146 -28.59 15.21 -0.34
#